data_AF-A0A356X251-F1
#
_entry.id   AF-A0A356X251-F1
#
_cell.length_a   1.000
_cell.length_b   1.000
_cell.length_c   1.000
_cell.angle_alpha   90.00
_cell.angle_beta   90.00
_cell.angle_gamma   90.00
#
_symmetry.space_group_name_H-M   'P 1'
#
loop_
_entity.id
_entity.type
_entity.pdbx_description
1 polymer ?
#
loop_
_entity_poly.entity_id
_entity_poly.type
_entity_poly.pdbx_seq_one_letter_code
_entity_poly.pdbx_strand_id
1 'polypeptide(L)'
;MNNEVGRSASGQPSIEIFGITIMEPMVTFTDLWITAVCLYALVKLIKLNKKGKVHQYIRWYFGIMALATFLGGVLGHAFQYAVGLEWKLPGWLISMLAVI
;
A
#
# COMPACT_ATOMS: atom_id res chain seq x y z
N MET A 1 0.34 33.57 -12.73
CA MET A 1 1.46 32.99 -13.50
C MET A 1 1.62 31.55 -13.00
N ASN A 2 1.08 30.61 -13.77
CA ASN A 2 1.33 29.16 -13.85
C ASN A 2 1.13 28.28 -12.60
N ASN A 3 -0.13 27.95 -12.31
CA ASN A 3 -0.53 26.80 -11.49
C ASN A 3 -0.39 25.49 -12.30
N GLU A 4 0.83 25.09 -12.64
CA GLU A 4 1.12 23.81 -13.32
C GLU A 4 2.06 22.92 -12.49
N VAL A 5 1.84 22.86 -11.17
CA VAL A 5 2.54 21.89 -10.33
C VAL A 5 1.90 20.52 -10.53
N GLY A 6 2.58 19.69 -11.34
CA GLY A 6 2.58 18.23 -11.25
C GLY A 6 1.23 17.52 -11.33
N ARG A 7 0.69 17.36 -12.54
CA ARG A 7 -0.40 16.38 -12.76
C ARG A 7 0.20 14.98 -12.77
N SER A 8 -0.30 14.11 -11.89
CA SER A 8 -0.03 12.67 -11.96
C SER A 8 -0.62 12.08 -13.24
N ALA A 9 -0.14 10.90 -13.68
CA ALA A 9 -0.61 10.24 -14.92
C ALA A 9 -2.14 10.01 -14.97
N SER A 10 -2.80 10.02 -13.81
CA SER A 10 -4.25 9.90 -13.59
C SER A 10 -5.00 11.24 -13.53
N GLY A 11 -4.30 12.38 -13.57
CA GLY A 11 -4.89 13.71 -13.42
C GLY A 11 -5.21 14.13 -11.97
N GLN A 12 -4.81 13.33 -10.97
CA GLN A 12 -4.94 13.69 -9.56
C GLN A 12 -3.94 14.78 -9.14
N PRO A 13 -4.32 15.67 -8.19
CA PRO A 13 -3.43 16.69 -7.67
C PRO A 13 -2.31 16.03 -6.87
N SER A 14 -1.06 16.27 -7.29
CA SER A 14 0.09 15.95 -6.46
C SER A 14 0.25 16.99 -5.36
N ILE A 15 0.78 16.57 -4.22
CA ILE A 15 1.07 17.47 -3.10
C ILE A 15 2.55 17.34 -2.75
N GLU A 16 3.21 18.47 -2.57
CA GLU A 16 4.60 18.49 -2.11
C GLU A 16 4.60 18.70 -0.60
N ILE A 17 5.01 17.68 0.14
CA ILE A 17 5.12 17.71 1.59
C ILE A 17 6.61 17.66 1.92
N PHE A 18 7.13 18.72 2.56
CA PHE A 18 8.52 18.78 3.03
C PHE A 18 9.59 18.47 1.95
N GLY A 19 9.35 18.85 0.69
CA GLY A 19 10.27 18.59 -0.43
C GLY A 19 10.18 17.19 -1.04
N ILE A 20 9.20 16.39 -0.61
CA ILE A 20 8.84 15.10 -1.22
C ILE A 20 7.54 15.30 -2.02
N THR A 21 7.62 15.08 -3.34
CA THR A 21 6.44 15.13 -4.22
C THR A 21 5.67 13.82 -4.09
N ILE A 22 4.49 13.87 -3.47
CA ILE A 22 3.56 12.74 -3.41
C ILE A 22 2.59 12.88 -4.56
N MET A 23 2.67 11.95 -5.51
CA MET A 23 1.89 12.01 -6.75
C MET A 23 0.39 11.79 -6.50
N GLU A 24 0.02 10.80 -5.70
CA GLU A 24 -1.38 10.46 -5.42
C GLU A 24 -1.63 10.41 -3.90
N PRO A 25 -1.65 11.56 -3.21
CA PRO A 25 -1.63 11.61 -1.75
C PRO A 25 -2.83 10.96 -1.10
N MET A 26 -4.00 11.07 -1.73
CA MET A 26 -5.21 10.40 -1.24
C MET A 26 -5.11 8.88 -1.35
N VAL A 27 -4.53 8.36 -2.45
CA VAL A 27 -4.38 6.92 -2.67
C VAL A 27 -3.34 6.33 -1.73
N THR A 28 -2.19 6.99 -1.59
CA THR A 28 -1.18 6.64 -0.59
C THR A 28 -1.75 6.64 0.83
N PHE A 29 -2.58 7.63 1.17
CA PHE A 29 -3.19 7.71 2.50
C PHE A 29 -4.15 6.54 2.75
N THR A 30 -5.02 6.22 1.79
CA THR A 30 -5.95 5.09 1.93
C THR A 30 -5.21 3.76 1.99
N ASP A 31 -4.12 3.59 1.23
CA ASP A 31 -3.31 2.38 1.25
C ASP A 31 -2.62 2.19 2.61
N LEU A 32 -2.03 3.25 3.17
CA LEU A 32 -1.46 3.23 4.52
C LEU A 32 -2.52 2.93 5.58
N TRP A 33 -3.74 3.43 5.41
CA TRP A 33 -4.85 3.12 6.32
C TRP A 33 -5.22 1.64 6.25
N ILE A 34 -5.33 1.07 5.05
CA ILE A 34 -5.61 -0.37 4.85
C ILE A 34 -4.47 -1.21 5.45
N THR A 35 -3.21 -0.85 5.19
CA THR A 35 -2.04 -1.49 5.81
C THR A 35 -2.15 -1.49 7.33
N ALA A 36 -2.50 -0.36 7.95
CA ALA A 36 -2.64 -0.25 9.40
C ALA A 36 -3.74 -1.17 9.94
N VAL A 37 -4.90 -1.24 9.28
CA VAL A 37 -5.99 -2.14 9.65
C VAL A 37 -5.59 -3.60 9.48
N CYS A 38 -4.91 -3.97 8.39
CA CYS A 38 -4.42 -5.33 8.16
C CYS A 38 -3.36 -5.75 9.20
N LEU A 39 -2.43 -4.86 9.56
CA LEU A 39 -1.46 -5.09 10.63
C LEU A 39 -2.15 -5.25 11.99
N TYR A 40 -3.14 -4.40 12.30
CA TYR A 40 -3.91 -4.51 13.53
C TYR A 40 -4.65 -5.85 13.61
N ALA A 41 -5.30 -6.25 12.52
CA ALA A 41 -5.95 -7.55 12.39
C ALA A 41 -4.95 -8.70 12.58
N LEU A 42 -3.77 -8.61 11.96
CA LEU A 42 -2.69 -9.59 12.10
C LEU A 42 -2.24 -9.73 13.56
N VAL A 43 -1.96 -8.63 14.25
CA VAL A 43 -1.55 -8.64 15.67
C VAL A 43 -2.65 -9.24 16.55
N LYS A 44 -3.91 -8.88 16.31
CA LYS A 44 -5.06 -9.44 17.04
C LYS A 44 -5.20 -10.94 16.80
N LEU A 45 -5.03 -11.39 15.55
CA LEU A 45 -5.02 -12.79 15.17
C LEU A 45 -3.87 -13.56 15.81
N ILE A 46 -2.66 -12.98 15.87
CA ILE A 46 -1.49 -13.58 16.55
C ILE A 46 -1.78 -13.78 18.05
N LYS A 47 -2.32 -12.76 18.72
CA LYS A 47 -2.69 -12.81 20.15
C LYS A 47 -3.77 -13.85 20.46
N LEU A 48 -4.71 -14.08 19.54
CA LEU A 48 -5.78 -15.08 19.76
C LEU A 48 -5.27 -16.52 19.87
N ASN A 49 -4.06 -16.81 19.37
CA ASN A 49 -3.36 -18.10 19.46
C ASN A 49 -4.20 -19.37 19.25
N LYS A 50 -5.22 -19.29 18.37
CA LYS A 50 -6.09 -20.43 18.05
C LYS A 50 -5.34 -21.39 17.12
N LYS A 51 -5.17 -22.64 17.56
CA LYS A 51 -4.50 -23.69 16.80
C LYS A 51 -5.47 -24.29 15.78
N GLY A 52 -5.39 -23.82 14.53
CA GLY A 52 -6.12 -24.38 13.40
C GLY A 52 -5.45 -23.99 12.08
N LYS A 53 -5.33 -24.92 11.13
CA LYS A 53 -4.67 -24.68 9.83
C LYS A 53 -5.27 -23.48 9.10
N VAL A 54 -6.60 -23.32 9.14
CA VAL A 54 -7.32 -22.16 8.58
C VAL A 54 -6.89 -20.84 9.24
N HIS A 55 -6.69 -20.82 10.56
CA HIS A 55 -6.29 -19.62 11.29
C HIS A 55 -4.86 -19.19 10.94
N GLN A 56 -3.99 -20.15 10.60
CA GLN A 56 -2.64 -19.89 10.13
C GLN A 56 -2.63 -19.28 8.72
N TYR A 57 -3.47 -19.77 7.80
CA TYR A 57 -3.62 -19.17 6.47
C TYR A 57 -4.18 -17.75 6.55
N ILE A 58 -5.18 -17.50 7.41
CA ILE A 58 -5.73 -16.16 7.62
C ILE A 58 -4.66 -15.19 8.18
N ARG A 59 -3.79 -15.64 9.09
CA ARG A 59 -2.65 -14.83 9.54
C ARG A 59 -1.71 -14.49 8.39
N TRP A 60 -1.33 -15.46 7.58
CA TRP A 60 -0.48 -15.21 6.42
C TRP A 60 -1.13 -14.26 5.41
N TYR A 61 -2.42 -14.43 5.12
CA TYR A 61 -3.21 -13.53 4.27
C TYR A 61 -3.12 -12.08 4.75
N PHE A 62 -3.44 -11.79 6.02
CA PHE A 62 -3.40 -10.43 6.54
C PHE A 62 -1.98 -9.83 6.57
N GLY A 63 -0.96 -10.66 6.79
CA GLY A 63 0.44 -10.21 6.75
C GLY A 63 0.90 -9.86 5.33
N ILE A 64 0.61 -10.73 4.36
CA ILE A 64 0.97 -10.51 2.95
C ILE A 64 0.18 -9.33 2.38
N MET A 65 -1.12 -9.21 2.71
CA MET A 65 -1.96 -8.06 2.30
C MET A 65 -1.47 -6.74 2.88
N ALA A 66 -1.05 -6.71 4.15
CA ALA A 66 -0.47 -5.50 4.74
C ALA A 66 0.81 -5.09 4.01
N LEU A 67 1.68 -6.06 3.68
CA LEU A 67 2.91 -5.80 2.95
C LEU A 67 2.62 -5.34 1.51
N ALA A 68 1.67 -5.97 0.82
CA ALA A 68 1.27 -5.60 -0.54
C ALA A 68 0.73 -4.17 -0.62
N THR A 69 -0.19 -3.82 0.28
CA THR A 69 -0.80 -2.48 0.34
C THR A 69 0.20 -1.40 0.74
N PHE A 70 1.14 -1.72 1.64
CA PHE A 70 2.19 -0.79 2.02
C PHE A 70 3.14 -0.51 0.84
N LEU A 71 3.64 -1.57 0.19
CA LEU A 71 4.54 -1.44 -0.94
C LEU A 71 3.83 -0.78 -2.13
N GLY A 72 2.56 -1.12 -2.40
CA GLY A 72 1.75 -0.47 -3.43
C GLY A 72 1.53 1.02 -3.16
N GLY A 73 1.13 1.38 -1.94
CA GLY A 73 0.85 2.77 -1.58
C GLY A 73 2.08 3.66 -1.51
N VAL A 74 3.18 3.14 -0.95
CA VAL A 74 4.44 3.90 -0.79
C VAL A 74 5.24 3.90 -2.10
N LEU A 75 5.54 2.74 -2.68
CA LEU A 75 6.41 2.66 -3.85
C LEU A 75 5.65 2.85 -5.16
N GLY A 76 4.38 2.41 -5.22
CA GLY A 76 3.56 2.50 -6.43
C GLY A 76 2.79 3.82 -6.59
N HIS A 77 2.43 4.49 -5.50
CA HIS A 77 1.62 5.72 -5.53
C HIS A 77 2.34 6.96 -4.97
N ALA A 78 3.03 6.84 -3.82
CA ALA A 78 3.68 7.99 -3.20
C ALA A 78 4.97 8.40 -3.95
N PHE A 79 5.84 7.41 -4.18
CA PHE A 79 7.14 7.58 -4.81
C PHE A 79 7.16 7.18 -6.28
N GLN A 80 6.00 7.15 -6.96
CA GLN A 80 5.92 6.77 -8.37
C GLN A 80 6.87 7.63 -9.26
N TYR A 81 7.14 8.88 -8.86
CA TYR A 81 8.08 9.77 -9.54
C TYR A 81 9.55 9.33 -9.46
N ALA A 82 9.94 8.62 -8.39
CA ALA A 82 11.33 8.27 -8.09
C ALA A 82 11.70 6.85 -8.57
N VAL A 83 10.74 5.92 -8.57
CA VAL A 83 10.99 4.49 -8.86
C VAL A 83 10.44 4.05 -10.23
N GLY A 84 9.62 4.86 -10.88
CA GLY A 84 9.03 4.53 -12.19
C GLY A 84 7.82 3.58 -12.09
N LEU A 85 7.06 3.48 -13.19
CA LEU A 85 5.78 2.75 -13.26
C LEU A 85 5.92 1.24 -12.99
N GLU A 86 7.12 0.70 -13.18
CA GLU A 86 7.52 -0.70 -12.95
C GLU A 86 7.27 -1.14 -11.51
N TRP A 87 7.36 -0.23 -10.53
CA TRP A 87 7.15 -0.54 -9.10
C TRP A 87 5.69 -0.67 -8.68
N LYS A 88 4.72 -0.46 -9.59
CA LYS A 88 3.32 -0.89 -9.38
C LYS A 88 3.15 -2.41 -9.47
N LEU A 89 3.97 -3.09 -10.27
CA LEU A 89 3.91 -4.54 -10.48
C LEU A 89 4.12 -5.36 -9.20
N PRO A 90 5.12 -5.09 -8.33
CA PRO A 90 5.29 -5.85 -7.10
C PRO A 90 4.09 -5.72 -6.15
N GLY A 91 3.45 -4.55 -6.05
CA GLY A 91 2.22 -4.40 -5.25
C GLY A 91 1.10 -5.32 -5.75
N TRP A 92 0.90 -5.39 -7.07
CA TRP A 92 -0.11 -6.24 -7.70
C TRP A 92 0.22 -7.74 -7.55
N LEU A 93 1.47 -8.14 -7.82
CA LEU A 93 1.92 -9.52 -7.70
C LEU A 93 1.83 -10.04 -6.26
N ILE A 94 2.21 -9.23 -5.27
CA ILE A 94 2.13 -9.61 -3.86
C ILE A 94 0.66 -9.70 -3.41
N SER A 95 -0.23 -8.85 -3.92
CA SER A 95 -1.68 -9.01 -3.65
C SER A 95 -2.27 -10.29 -4.25
N MET A 96 -1.82 -10.71 -5.44
CA MET A 96 -2.25 -11.98 -6.04
C MET A 96 -1.73 -13.18 -5.24
N LEU A 97 -0.48 -13.11 -4.76
CA LEU A 97 0.08 -14.11 -3.86
C LEU A 97 -0.63 -14.18 -2.51
N ALA A 98 -1.30 -13.11 -2.05
CA ALA A 98 -2.09 -13.17 -0.85
C ALA A 98 -3.33 -14.07 -1.01
N VAL A 99 -3.88 -14.18 -2.23
CA VAL A 99 -5.15 -14.88 -2.51
C VAL A 99 -4.96 -16.36 -2.85
N ILE A 100 -3.74 -16.78 -3.23
CA ILE A 100 -3.35 -18.16 -3.58
C ILE A 100 -2.84 -18.90 -2.34
#